data_AF-A0A060YLE8-F1
#
_entry.id   AF-A0A060YLE8-F1
#
_cell.length_a   1.000
_cell.length_b   1.000
_cell.length_c   1.000
_cell.angle_alpha   90.00
_cell.angle_beta   90.00
_cell.angle_gamma   90.00
#
_symmetry.space_group_name_H-M   'P 1'
#
loop_
_entity.id
_entity.type
_entity.pdbx_description
1 polymer ?
#
loop_
_entity_poly.entity_id
_entity_poly.type
_entity_poly.pdbx_seq_one_letter_code
_entity_poly.pdbx_strand_id
1 'polypeptide(L)'
;MATTIDSCNAVQATKKKHLGIPEAIFVEDVESFMKQPGNDTADAVLRKLDEQYQKYKYMELNLAQKKQRLKSQIPQIKQTLEILRHMQKKKETTDPMETHFLLADNVYCKASVPPTDKVCLWLGVSTNTCRVPK
;
A
#
# COMPACT_ATOMS: atom_id res chain seq x y z
N MET A 1 -31.73 -47.41 17.24
CA MET A 1 -30.54 -48.03 16.61
C MET A 1 -29.94 -47.00 15.68
N ALA A 2 -28.63 -46.74 15.82
CA ALA A 2 -27.70 -46.22 14.81
C ALA A 2 -27.97 -44.77 14.31
N THR A 3 -27.01 -43.84 14.19
CA THR A 3 -25.55 -43.88 14.15
C THR A 3 -24.97 -42.58 14.71
N THR A 4 -23.91 -42.72 15.48
CA THR A 4 -22.94 -41.68 15.84
C THR A 4 -22.06 -41.32 14.63
N ILE A 5 -21.33 -40.20 14.77
CA ILE A 5 -20.15 -39.70 14.03
C ILE A 5 -20.46 -38.39 13.31
N ASP A 6 -19.97 -37.29 13.89
CA ASP A 6 -19.01 -36.43 13.19
C ASP A 6 -18.24 -35.58 14.21
N SER A 7 -17.04 -36.04 14.51
CA SER A 7 -15.99 -35.31 15.22
C SER A 7 -15.57 -34.11 14.38
N CYS A 8 -15.98 -32.90 14.75
CA CYS A 8 -15.44 -31.66 14.19
C CYS A 8 -14.08 -31.33 14.80
N ASN A 9 -13.06 -32.13 14.45
CA ASN A 9 -11.65 -31.78 14.63
C ASN A 9 -11.10 -31.30 13.28
N ALA A 10 -11.36 -30.03 12.96
CA ALA A 10 -10.71 -29.26 11.91
C ALA A 10 -10.99 -27.78 12.27
N VAL A 11 -10.04 -26.89 12.48
CA VAL A 11 -8.92 -26.57 11.60
C VAL A 11 -7.79 -26.01 12.47
N GLN A 12 -6.67 -26.72 12.62
CA GLN A 12 -5.39 -26.07 12.93
C GLN A 12 -5.00 -25.23 11.70
N ALA A 13 -5.52 -24.01 11.65
CA ALA A 13 -5.09 -23.02 10.68
C ALA A 13 -3.66 -22.65 11.08
N THR A 14 -2.69 -23.14 10.30
CA THR A 14 -1.33 -22.59 10.30
C THR A 14 -1.43 -21.13 9.87
N LYS A 15 -1.67 -20.24 10.83
CA LYS A 15 -1.77 -18.79 10.64
C LYS A 15 -0.42 -18.29 10.13
N LYS A 16 -0.28 -18.19 8.81
CA LYS A 16 0.84 -17.51 8.17
C LYS A 16 0.92 -16.11 8.77
N LYS A 17 2.03 -15.79 9.42
CA LYS A 17 2.34 -14.45 9.94
C LYS A 17 2.47 -13.49 8.77
N HIS A 18 1.35 -13.02 8.22
CA HIS A 18 1.37 -12.04 7.15
C HIS A 18 2.07 -10.79 7.68
N LEU A 19 3.14 -10.37 7.01
CA LEU A 19 3.93 -9.17 7.32
C LEU A 19 4.76 -9.20 8.62
N GLY A 20 4.95 -10.36 9.26
CA GLY A 20 5.78 -10.47 10.47
C GLY A 20 5.17 -9.85 11.73
N ILE A 21 3.89 -9.47 11.68
CA ILE A 21 3.13 -8.92 12.79
C ILE A 21 2.69 -10.08 13.71
N PRO A 22 3.12 -10.13 14.98
CA PRO A 22 2.65 -11.15 15.92
C PRO A 22 1.14 -11.01 16.19
N GLU A 23 0.43 -12.11 16.39
CA GLU A 23 -0.99 -12.05 16.75
C GLU A 23 -1.17 -11.47 18.15
N ALA A 24 -2.08 -10.50 18.30
CA ALA A 24 -2.38 -9.92 19.60
C ALA A 24 -3.21 -10.91 20.42
N ILE A 25 -2.72 -11.26 21.61
CA ILE A 25 -3.46 -12.10 22.56
C ILE A 25 -4.26 -11.16 23.46
N PHE A 26 -5.58 -11.26 23.39
CA PHE A 26 -6.46 -10.53 24.30
C PHE A 26 -6.62 -11.32 25.60
N VAL A 27 -6.40 -10.66 26.74
CA VAL A 27 -6.54 -11.26 28.06
C VAL A 27 -7.88 -10.85 28.64
N GLU A 28 -8.85 -11.77 28.65
CA GLU A 28 -10.19 -11.54 29.20
C GLU A 28 -10.22 -11.72 30.72
N ASP A 29 -9.51 -12.74 31.23
CA ASP A 29 -9.36 -13.01 32.65
C ASP A 29 -7.88 -13.10 33.04
N VAL A 30 -7.47 -12.19 33.93
CA VAL A 30 -6.09 -12.06 34.43
C VAL A 30 -5.70 -13.26 35.28
N GLU A 31 -6.64 -13.83 36.06
CA GLU A 31 -6.32 -14.93 36.97
C GLU A 31 -6.04 -16.21 36.19
N SER A 32 -6.86 -16.50 35.17
CA SER A 32 -6.64 -17.61 34.24
C SER A 32 -5.36 -17.43 33.40
N PHE A 33 -5.00 -16.20 33.05
CA PHE A 33 -3.78 -15.90 32.30
C PHE A 33 -2.50 -16.10 33.13
N MET A 34 -2.50 -15.71 34.40
CA MET A 34 -1.36 -15.90 35.31
C MET A 34 -1.13 -17.38 35.67
N LYS A 35 -2.17 -18.23 35.60
CA LYS A 35 -2.07 -19.68 35.82
C LYS A 35 -1.40 -20.43 34.65
N GLN A 36 -1.13 -19.78 33.52
CA GLN A 36 -0.48 -20.42 32.37
C GLN A 36 1.01 -20.70 32.63
N PRO A 37 1.57 -21.82 32.14
CA PRO A 37 2.98 -22.16 32.33
C PRO A 37 3.88 -21.10 31.66
N GLY A 38 4.77 -20.48 32.44
CA GLY A 38 5.70 -19.44 31.98
C GLY A 38 5.35 -18.00 32.40
N ASN A 39 4.32 -17.82 33.23
CA ASN A 39 3.90 -16.57 33.86
C ASN A 39 4.18 -16.56 35.38
N ASP A 40 5.42 -16.91 35.77
CA ASP A 40 5.78 -17.17 37.17
C ASP A 40 5.85 -15.92 38.06
N THR A 41 6.09 -14.75 37.48
CA THR A 41 6.22 -13.47 38.22
C THR A 41 5.53 -12.35 37.46
N ALA A 42 4.78 -11.50 38.15
CA ALA A 42 4.04 -10.39 37.54
C ALA A 42 4.94 -9.45 36.73
N ASP A 43 6.14 -9.12 37.25
CA ASP A 43 7.11 -8.25 36.56
C ASP A 43 7.59 -8.85 35.23
N ALA A 44 7.80 -10.16 35.17
CA ALA A 44 8.23 -10.83 33.94
C ALA A 44 7.12 -10.80 32.87
N VAL A 45 5.86 -10.92 33.27
CA VAL A 45 4.70 -10.84 32.39
C VAL A 45 4.51 -9.41 31.86
N LEU A 46 4.58 -8.41 32.75
CA LEU A 46 4.49 -7.00 32.36
C LEU A 46 5.58 -6.62 31.36
N ARG A 47 6.82 -7.06 31.58
CA ARG A 47 7.92 -6.84 30.63
C ARG A 47 7.65 -7.45 29.25
N LYS A 48 7.13 -8.68 29.19
CA LYS A 48 6.76 -9.32 27.91
C LYS A 48 5.65 -8.54 27.20
N LEU A 49 4.65 -8.04 27.93
CA LEU A 49 3.55 -7.25 27.37
C LEU A 49 4.04 -5.89 26.84
N ASP A 50 4.94 -5.21 27.58
CA ASP A 50 5.56 -3.96 27.13
C ASP A 50 6.38 -4.14 25.85
N GLU A 51 7.18 -5.21 25.78
CA GLU A 51 7.93 -5.56 24.57
C GLU A 51 7.01 -5.83 23.37
N GLN A 52 5.90 -6.54 23.58
CA GLN A 52 4.90 -6.77 22.54
C GLN A 52 4.23 -5.47 22.10
N TYR A 53 3.84 -4.62 23.05
CA TYR A 53 3.25 -3.32 22.78
C TYR A 53 4.18 -2.43 21.94
N GLN A 54 5.47 -2.38 22.27
CA GLN A 54 6.47 -1.62 21.49
C GLN A 54 6.58 -2.13 20.04
N LYS A 55 6.57 -3.46 19.84
CA LYS A 55 6.57 -4.06 18.50
C LYS A 55 5.33 -3.66 17.72
N TYR A 56 4.14 -3.70 18.33
CA TYR A 56 2.90 -3.28 17.69
C TYR A 56 2.92 -1.83 17.26
N LYS A 57 3.31 -0.93 18.18
CA LYS A 57 3.41 0.50 17.92
C LYS A 57 4.37 0.81 16.76
N TYR A 58 5.51 0.11 16.70
CA TYR A 58 6.45 0.26 15.60
C TYR A 58 5.84 -0.20 14.25
N MET A 59 5.17 -1.34 14.22
CA MET A 59 4.56 -1.85 12.98
C MET A 59 3.39 -0.98 12.52
N GLU A 60 2.58 -0.47 13.46
CA GLU A 60 1.51 0.48 13.18
C GLU A 60 2.05 1.74 12.49
N LEU A 61 3.11 2.33 13.05
CA LEU A 61 3.76 3.50 12.47
C LEU A 61 4.24 3.24 11.04
N ASN A 62 4.91 2.10 10.81
CA ASN A 62 5.38 1.72 9.47
C ASN A 62 4.23 1.54 8.48
N LEU A 63 3.12 0.93 8.89
CA LEU A 63 1.95 0.76 8.04
C LEU A 63 1.25 2.09 7.76
N ALA A 64 1.14 2.96 8.76
CA ALA A 64 0.57 4.29 8.61
C ALA A 64 1.39 5.14 7.63
N GLN A 65 2.72 5.13 7.73
CA GLN A 65 3.62 5.81 6.81
C GLN A 65 3.51 5.26 5.37
N LYS A 66 3.49 3.94 5.20
CA LYS A 66 3.29 3.30 3.88
C LYS A 66 1.94 3.69 3.27
N LYS A 67 0.87 3.67 4.08
CA LYS A 67 -0.48 4.09 3.67
C LYS A 67 -0.48 5.56 3.25
N GLN A 68 0.19 6.44 3.99
CA GLN A 68 0.26 7.86 3.66
C GLN A 68 1.02 8.09 2.35
N ARG A 69 2.16 7.43 2.13
CA ARG A 69 2.91 7.50 0.88
C ARG A 69 2.09 7.02 -0.32
N LEU A 70 1.37 5.91 -0.18
CA LEU A 70 0.50 5.42 -1.26
C LEU A 70 -0.64 6.42 -1.53
N LYS A 71 -1.23 6.99 -0.47
CA LYS A 71 -2.26 8.04 -0.61
C LYS A 71 -1.74 9.29 -1.31
N SER A 72 -0.51 9.71 -1.06
CA SER A 72 0.08 10.89 -1.73
C SER A 72 0.43 10.62 -3.20
N GLN A 73 0.69 9.36 -3.57
CA GLN A 73 0.98 8.97 -4.96
C GLN A 73 -0.27 8.88 -5.84
N ILE A 74 -1.42 8.49 -5.27
CA ILE A 74 -2.70 8.37 -5.99
C ILE A 74 -3.08 9.63 -6.80
N PRO A 75 -3.07 10.86 -6.24
CA PRO A 75 -3.45 12.05 -7.01
C PRO A 75 -2.51 12.31 -8.19
N GLN A 76 -1.20 12.11 -8.02
CA GLN A 76 -0.23 12.30 -9.10
C GLN A 76 -0.50 11.34 -10.27
N ILE A 77 -0.73 10.06 -9.99
CA ILE A 77 -1.04 9.06 -11.02
C ILE A 77 -2.36 9.40 -11.74
N LYS A 78 -3.38 9.83 -10.99
CA LYS A 78 -4.67 10.23 -11.57
C LYS A 78 -4.55 11.44 -12.50
N GLN A 79 -3.80 12.47 -12.09
CA GLN A 79 -3.54 13.64 -12.91
C GLN A 79 -2.81 13.28 -14.21
N THR A 80 -1.76 12.45 -14.14
CA THR A 80 -1.05 11.97 -15.33
C THR A 80 -1.97 11.20 -16.29
N LEU A 81 -2.88 10.36 -15.77
CA LEU A 81 -3.86 9.66 -16.58
C LEU A 81 -4.89 10.60 -17.23
N GLU A 82 -5.31 11.64 -16.52
CA GLU A 82 -6.22 12.65 -17.05
C GLU A 82 -5.60 13.43 -18.21
N ILE A 83 -4.33 13.83 -18.07
CA ILE A 83 -3.55 14.47 -19.14
C ILE A 83 -3.45 13.54 -20.35
N LEU A 84 -3.10 12.27 -20.15
CA LEU A 84 -3.04 11.28 -21.23
C LEU A 84 -4.38 11.13 -21.96
N ARG A 85 -5.50 11.06 -21.23
CA ARG A 85 -6.84 11.01 -21.82
C ARG A 85 -7.17 12.28 -22.61
N HIS A 86 -6.75 13.45 -22.12
CA HIS A 86 -6.92 14.71 -22.83
C HIS A 86 -6.14 14.70 -24.16
N MET A 87 -4.88 14.27 -24.14
CA MET A 87 -4.06 14.13 -25.35
C MET A 87 -4.64 13.11 -26.33
N GLN A 88 -5.17 11.98 -25.83
CA GLN A 88 -5.80 10.94 -26.65
C GLN A 88 -7.08 11.46 -27.34
N LYS A 89 -7.91 12.26 -26.65
CA LYS A 89 -9.08 12.90 -27.27
C LYS A 89 -8.67 13.92 -28.35
N LYS A 90 -7.62 14.70 -28.07
CA LYS A 90 -7.07 15.67 -29.04
C LYS A 90 -6.47 15.00 -30.27
N LYS A 91 -6.00 13.75 -30.16
CA LYS A 91 -5.55 12.97 -31.32
C LYS A 91 -6.66 12.74 -32.36
N GLU A 92 -7.91 12.57 -31.92
CA GLU A 92 -9.05 12.40 -32.84
C GLU A 92 -9.43 13.70 -33.56
N THR A 93 -8.93 14.83 -33.08
CA THR A 93 -9.13 16.16 -33.69
C THR A 93 -7.91 16.52 -34.53
N THR A 94 -8.10 17.09 -35.71
CA THR A 94 -6.99 17.54 -36.57
C THR A 94 -6.33 18.83 -36.06
N ASP A 95 -6.94 19.49 -35.07
CA ASP A 95 -6.50 20.79 -34.58
C ASP A 95 -5.26 20.69 -33.69
N PRO A 96 -4.20 21.49 -33.94
CA PRO A 96 -3.03 21.54 -33.07
C PRO A 96 -3.40 22.11 -31.69
N MET A 97 -2.80 21.57 -30.62
CA MET A 97 -2.99 22.10 -29.28
C MET A 97 -1.92 23.15 -28.96
N GLU A 98 -2.32 24.31 -28.44
CA GLU A 98 -1.37 25.27 -27.86
C GLU A 98 -1.11 24.89 -26.40
N THR A 99 0.17 24.70 -26.05
CA THR A 99 0.58 24.40 -24.68
C THR A 99 1.81 25.21 -24.28
N HIS A 100 2.02 25.34 -22.97
CA HIS A 100 3.20 25.96 -22.40
C HIS A 100 4.12 24.87 -21.86
N PHE A 101 5.26 24.65 -22.51
CA PHE A 101 6.28 23.71 -22.04
C PHE A 101 7.15 24.34 -20.98
N LEU A 102 7.37 23.61 -19.89
CA LEU A 102 8.30 23.98 -18.83
C LEU A 102 9.73 23.67 -19.31
N LEU A 103 10.55 24.72 -19.48
CA LEU A 103 11.98 24.59 -19.81
C LEU A 103 12.84 24.59 -18.52
N ALA A 104 12.43 25.41 -17.55
CA ALA A 104 12.98 25.49 -16.19
C ALA A 104 11.86 25.91 -15.22
N ASP A 105 12.11 25.86 -13.92
CA ASP A 105 11.09 26.02 -12.86
C ASP A 105 10.19 27.27 -13.02
N ASN A 106 10.72 28.36 -13.60
CA ASN A 106 9.98 29.61 -13.87
C ASN A 106 10.01 30.05 -15.35
N VAL A 107 10.46 29.19 -16.27
CA VAL A 107 10.59 29.52 -17.69
C VAL A 107 9.71 28.61 -18.52
N TYR A 108 8.73 29.21 -19.18
CA TYR A 108 7.76 28.53 -20.02
C TYR A 108 7.88 28.98 -21.47
N CYS A 109 7.79 28.02 -22.41
CA CYS A 109 7.76 28.29 -23.84
C CYS A 109 6.38 27.95 -24.40
N LYS A 110 5.78 28.90 -25.13
CA LYS A 110 4.54 28.64 -25.87
C LYS A 110 4.87 27.83 -27.12
N ALA A 111 4.23 26.68 -27.30
CA ALA A 111 4.40 25.85 -28.47
C ALA A 111 3.06 25.30 -28.97
N SER A 112 3.01 25.05 -30.28
CA SER A 112 1.89 24.39 -30.93
C SER A 112 2.27 22.92 -31.18
N VAL A 113 1.52 22.01 -30.58
CA VAL A 113 1.81 20.57 -30.62
C VAL A 113 0.83 19.89 -31.58
N PRO A 114 1.32 19.22 -32.64
CA PRO A 114 0.48 18.47 -33.55
C PRO A 114 -0.06 17.19 -32.87
N PRO A 115 -1.21 16.66 -33.33
CA PRO A 115 -1.73 15.36 -32.89
C PRO A 115 -0.65 14.27 -32.95
N THR A 116 -0.35 13.65 -31.80
CA THR A 116 0.78 12.71 -31.65
C THR A 116 0.31 11.38 -31.08
N ASP A 117 0.86 10.28 -31.61
CA ASP A 117 0.52 8.90 -31.21
C ASP A 117 1.32 8.36 -30.02
N LYS A 118 2.44 8.98 -29.69
CA LYS A 118 3.43 8.45 -28.75
C LYS A 118 3.61 9.39 -27.57
N VAL A 119 3.71 8.82 -26.38
CA VAL A 119 4.10 9.55 -25.17
C VAL A 119 5.32 8.86 -24.57
N CYS A 120 6.29 9.65 -24.10
CA CYS A 120 7.49 9.14 -23.47
C CYS A 120 7.33 9.17 -21.94
N LEU A 121 7.42 8.00 -21.32
CA LEU A 121 7.32 7.82 -19.87
C LEU A 121 8.71 7.60 -19.28
N TRP A 122 8.95 8.24 -18.14
CA TRP A 122 10.08 8.00 -17.28
C TRP A 122 9.75 6.83 -16.33
N LEU A 123 10.45 5.70 -16.45
CA LEU A 123 10.16 4.49 -15.66
C LEU A 123 10.93 4.41 -14.34
N GLY A 124 11.84 5.36 -14.08
CA GLY A 124 12.80 5.28 -12.99
C GLY A 124 13.89 4.25 -13.31
N VAL A 125 15.15 4.60 -13.06
CA VAL A 125 16.37 3.94 -13.58
C VAL A 125 16.65 4.34 -15.03
N SER A 126 17.30 5.50 -15.24
CA SER A 126 17.93 6.06 -16.48
C SER A 126 17.37 5.68 -17.86
N THR A 127 16.14 5.18 -17.95
CA THR A 127 15.55 4.55 -19.13
C THR A 127 14.21 5.22 -19.41
N ASN A 128 14.10 5.71 -20.63
CA ASN A 128 12.91 6.34 -21.16
C ASN A 128 12.26 5.37 -22.13
N THR A 129 10.94 5.18 -22.02
CA THR A 129 10.20 4.37 -23.01
C THR A 129 9.10 5.20 -23.63
N CYS A 130 9.08 5.27 -24.95
CA CYS A 130 8.00 5.92 -25.69
C CYS A 130 7.01 4.85 -26.13
N ARG A 131 5.77 4.92 -25.63
CA ARG A 131 4.69 3.99 -25.95
C ARG A 131 3.48 4.74 -26.47
N VAL A 132 2.69 4.03 -27.27
CA VAL A 132 1.36 4.47 -27.66
C VAL A 132 0.43 4.22 -26.47
N PRO A 133 -0.31 5.24 -25.99
CA PRO A 133 -1.33 5.03 -24.97
C PRO A 133 -2.40 4.09 -25.53
N LYS A 134 -2.64 2.96 -24.86
CA LYS A 134 -3.72 2.03 -25.19
C LYS A 134 -5.04 2.57 -24.67
#